data_AF-A0A2M3ZLQ4-F1
#
_entry.id   AF-A0A2M3ZLQ4-F1
#
_cell.length_a   1.000
_cell.length_b   1.000
_cell.length_c   1.000
_cell.angle_alpha   90.00
_cell.angle_beta   90.00
_cell.angle_gamma   90.00
#
_symmetry.space_group_name_H-M   'P 1'
#
loop_
_entity.id
_entity.type
_entity.pdbx_description
1 polymer ?
#
loop_
_entity_poly.entity_id
_entity_poly.type
_entity_poly.pdbx_seq_one_letter_code
_entity_poly.pdbx_strand_id
1 'polypeptide(L)'
;MWSPVAVLLLVAFGLGRVRGQCDSTSPYRTYDGRCNNLQNPTWGAASTPYGRLLPADYGDGISTPRRSRTGAELPSARTLSLTLFNEQLILDPRTTLVNMQFGQVVAHDMGLRAGGS
;
A
#
# COMPACT_ATOMS: atom_id res chain seq x y z
N MET A 1 -40.13 -22.66 -15.37
CA MET A 1 -40.06 -22.56 -13.90
C MET A 1 -39.02 -23.56 -13.43
N TRP A 2 -37.80 -23.11 -13.13
CA TRP A 2 -36.68 -24.01 -12.77
C TRP A 2 -36.88 -24.55 -11.35
N SER A 3 -36.68 -25.85 -11.15
CA SER A 3 -36.84 -26.52 -9.85
C SER A 3 -35.90 -25.92 -8.79
N PRO A 4 -36.33 -25.78 -7.52
CA PRO A 4 -35.48 -25.25 -6.44
C PRO A 4 -34.18 -26.04 -6.26
N VAL A 5 -34.18 -27.33 -6.63
CA VAL A 5 -32.98 -28.20 -6.63
C VAL A 5 -31.96 -27.79 -7.69
N ALA A 6 -32.42 -27.33 -8.86
CA ALA A 6 -31.55 -26.87 -9.95
C ALA A 6 -30.88 -25.51 -9.60
N VAL A 7 -31.59 -24.64 -8.87
CA VAL A 7 -31.03 -23.37 -8.37
C VAL A 7 -30.00 -23.63 -7.28
N LEU A 8 -30.26 -24.56 -6.35
CA LEU A 8 -29.30 -24.97 -5.31
C LEU A 8 -28.03 -25.60 -5.88
N LEU A 9 -28.15 -26.44 -6.92
CA LEU A 9 -26.99 -27.01 -7.60
C LEU A 9 -26.18 -25.94 -8.35
N LEU A 10 -26.83 -24.99 -9.02
CA LEU A 10 -26.12 -23.87 -9.69
C LEU A 10 -25.40 -22.95 -8.69
N VAL A 11 -25.99 -22.71 -7.52
CA VAL A 11 -25.35 -21.93 -6.43
C VAL A 11 -24.19 -22.70 -5.80
N ALA A 12 -24.31 -24.02 -5.61
CA ALA A 12 -23.23 -24.87 -5.07
C ALA A 12 -22.06 -25.04 -6.06
N PHE A 13 -22.33 -25.18 -7.35
CA PHE A 13 -21.30 -25.22 -8.41
C PHE A 13 -20.71 -23.83 -8.71
N GLY A 14 -21.49 -22.74 -8.53
CA GLY A 14 -21.02 -21.37 -8.70
C GLY A 14 -20.15 -20.85 -7.55
N LEU A 15 -20.38 -21.34 -6.32
CA LEU A 15 -19.58 -21.00 -5.13
C LEU A 15 -18.36 -21.90 -4.92
N GLY A 16 -18.18 -22.94 -5.75
CA GLY A 16 -17.17 -23.97 -5.58
C GLY A 16 -15.74 -23.64 -6.06
N ARG A 17 -15.46 -22.44 -6.61
CA ARG A 17 -14.12 -22.09 -7.14
C ARG A 17 -13.68 -20.64 -6.92
N VAL A 18 -13.70 -20.15 -5.68
CA VAL A 18 -12.87 -18.98 -5.30
C VAL A 18 -11.90 -19.32 -4.15
N ARG A 19 -11.48 -20.59 -4.07
CA ARG A 19 -10.31 -21.03 -3.30
C ARG A 19 -9.43 -21.83 -4.25
N GLY A 20 -8.25 -21.29 -4.59
CA GLY A 20 -7.19 -22.04 -5.27
C GLY A 20 -6.82 -21.55 -6.68
N GLN A 21 -6.17 -20.39 -6.78
CA GLN A 21 -5.33 -19.99 -7.93
C GLN A 21 -3.86 -19.82 -7.51
N CYS A 22 -3.45 -20.47 -6.42
CA CYS A 22 -2.07 -20.43 -5.95
C CYS A 22 -1.50 -21.84 -6.00
N ASP A 23 -0.40 -21.98 -6.74
CA ASP A 23 0.41 -23.20 -6.72
C ASP A 23 1.34 -23.18 -5.50
N SER A 24 1.04 -23.99 -4.50
CA SER A 24 1.87 -24.13 -3.29
C SER A 24 3.15 -24.93 -3.51
N THR A 25 3.33 -25.53 -4.69
CA THR A 25 4.49 -26.36 -5.03
C THR A 25 5.54 -25.60 -5.85
N SER A 26 5.19 -24.43 -6.37
CA SER A 26 6.13 -23.56 -7.09
C SER A 26 7.30 -23.16 -6.18
N PRO A 27 8.56 -23.39 -6.59
CA PRO A 27 9.73 -23.02 -5.81
C PRO A 27 10.07 -21.51 -5.93
N TYR A 28 9.41 -20.77 -6.83
CA TYR A 28 9.73 -19.38 -7.13
C TYR A 28 8.59 -18.43 -6.78
N ARG A 29 8.97 -17.18 -6.47
CA ARG A 29 8.04 -16.06 -6.22
C ARG A 29 7.40 -15.63 -7.53
N THR A 30 6.14 -15.22 -7.48
CA THR A 30 5.52 -14.55 -8.63
C THR A 30 6.09 -13.15 -8.79
N TYR A 31 6.11 -12.65 -10.02
CA TYR A 31 6.59 -11.29 -10.33
C TYR A 31 5.81 -10.19 -9.59
N ASP A 32 4.51 -10.41 -9.38
CA ASP A 32 3.60 -9.45 -8.75
C ASP A 32 3.43 -9.65 -7.23
N GLY A 33 4.11 -10.64 -6.63
CA GLY A 33 4.04 -10.95 -5.20
C GLY A 33 2.79 -11.71 -4.73
N ARG A 34 1.87 -12.06 -5.63
CA ARG A 34 0.69 -12.88 -5.30
C ARG A 34 1.09 -14.28 -4.81
N CYS A 35 0.19 -14.89 -4.04
CA CYS A 35 0.34 -16.26 -3.52
C CYS A 35 1.50 -16.48 -2.55
N ASN A 36 2.21 -15.42 -2.13
CA ASN A 36 3.17 -15.50 -1.03
C ASN A 36 2.49 -15.87 0.31
N ASN A 37 1.22 -15.51 0.48
CA ASN A 37 0.37 -15.99 1.56
C ASN A 37 -0.81 -16.81 0.99
N LEU A 38 -0.84 -18.12 1.24
CA LEU A 38 -1.85 -19.02 0.66
C LEU A 38 -3.27 -18.79 1.21
N GLN A 39 -3.39 -18.24 2.43
CA GLN A 39 -4.69 -17.91 3.01
C GLN A 39 -5.22 -16.58 2.47
N ASN A 40 -4.34 -15.63 2.22
CA ASN A 40 -4.64 -14.31 1.69
C ASN A 40 -3.72 -13.99 0.50
N PRO A 41 -4.02 -14.52 -0.71
CA PRO A 41 -3.12 -14.45 -1.87
C PRO A 41 -2.69 -13.06 -2.33
N THR A 42 -3.42 -12.02 -1.96
CA THR A 42 -3.18 -10.63 -2.39
C THR A 42 -2.35 -9.82 -1.40
N TRP A 43 -2.03 -10.35 -0.22
CA TRP A 43 -1.25 -9.62 0.78
C TRP A 43 0.18 -9.39 0.31
N GLY A 44 0.57 -8.11 0.21
CA GLY A 44 1.88 -7.70 -0.28
C GLY A 44 2.05 -7.77 -1.79
N ALA A 45 0.97 -8.07 -2.55
CA ALA A 45 1.01 -8.04 -4.00
C ALA A 45 1.13 -6.59 -4.51
N ALA A 46 1.86 -6.40 -5.61
CA ALA A 46 2.01 -5.12 -6.27
C ALA A 46 0.65 -4.58 -6.77
N SER A 47 0.57 -3.25 -6.96
CA SER A 47 -0.65 -2.55 -7.43
C SER A 47 -1.88 -2.76 -6.53
N THR A 48 -1.67 -3.08 -5.25
CA THR A 48 -2.74 -3.10 -4.24
C THR A 48 -2.66 -1.88 -3.32
N PRO A 49 -3.77 -1.46 -2.69
CA PRO A 49 -3.75 -0.36 -1.74
C PRO A 49 -2.83 -0.64 -0.54
N TYR A 50 -2.14 0.41 -0.06
CA TYR A 50 -1.38 0.31 1.19
C TYR A 50 -2.28 -0.03 2.37
N GLY A 51 -1.81 -0.93 3.24
CA GLY A 51 -2.43 -1.16 4.54
C GLY A 51 -2.39 0.11 5.39
N ARG A 52 -3.48 0.37 6.14
CA ARG A 52 -3.58 1.49 7.07
C ARG A 52 -3.45 0.96 8.50
N LEU A 53 -2.40 1.40 9.21
CA LEU A 53 -2.21 1.10 10.64
C LEU A 53 -3.13 1.95 11.53
N LEU A 54 -3.53 3.13 11.06
CA LEU A 54 -4.46 4.04 11.71
C LEU A 54 -5.56 4.47 10.72
N PRO A 55 -6.76 4.85 11.21
CA PRO A 55 -7.80 5.42 10.37
C PRO A 55 -7.29 6.63 9.55
N ALA A 56 -7.91 6.86 8.39
CA ALA A 56 -7.61 8.02 7.58
C ALA A 56 -8.10 9.32 8.26
N ASP A 57 -7.31 10.39 8.20
CA ASP A 57 -7.65 11.71 8.72
C ASP A 57 -7.70 12.71 7.56
N TYR A 58 -8.92 13.03 7.10
CA TYR A 58 -9.22 13.96 6.01
C TYR A 58 -10.16 15.05 6.55
N GLY A 59 -10.09 16.27 6.00
CA GLY A 59 -10.89 17.41 6.47
C GLY A 59 -12.40 17.21 6.33
N ASP A 60 -12.82 16.42 5.35
CA ASP A 60 -14.19 15.99 5.02
C ASP A 60 -14.45 14.52 5.39
N GLY A 61 -13.46 13.84 5.98
CA GLY A 61 -13.50 12.40 6.25
C GLY A 61 -13.33 11.50 5.01
N ILE A 62 -13.14 12.06 3.81
CA ILE A 62 -13.12 11.29 2.56
C ILE A 62 -11.82 11.51 1.78
N SER A 63 -11.48 12.74 1.41
CA SER A 63 -10.39 13.01 0.47
C SER A 63 -9.68 14.36 0.65
N THR A 64 -10.34 15.34 1.25
CA THR A 64 -9.75 16.67 1.41
C THR A 64 -8.60 16.64 2.42
N PRO A 65 -7.55 17.44 2.22
CA PRO A 65 -6.46 17.55 3.20
C PRO A 65 -7.00 17.81 4.61
N ARG A 66 -6.35 17.18 5.60
CA ARG A 66 -6.73 17.33 7.01
C ARG A 66 -6.65 18.79 7.47
N ARG A 67 -7.46 19.17 8.46
CA ARG A 67 -7.42 20.48 9.11
C ARG A 67 -6.52 20.46 10.36
N SER A 68 -6.20 21.66 10.86
CA SER A 68 -5.61 21.83 12.18
C SER A 68 -6.56 21.29 13.27
N ARG A 69 -6.02 20.91 14.43
CA ARG A 69 -6.82 20.58 15.62
C ARG A 69 -7.72 21.75 16.09
N THR A 70 -7.37 22.97 15.69
CA THR A 70 -8.15 24.19 15.96
C THR A 70 -9.24 24.46 14.92
N GLY A 71 -9.35 23.64 13.87
CA GLY A 71 -10.29 23.84 12.75
C GLY A 71 -9.76 24.72 11.61
N ALA A 72 -8.65 25.44 11.82
CA ALA A 72 -8.01 26.27 10.80
C ALA A 72 -7.30 25.44 9.70
N GLU A 73 -6.99 26.08 8.58
CA GLU A 73 -6.16 25.49 7.51
C GLU A 73 -4.73 25.20 7.99
N LEU A 74 -4.09 24.18 7.41
CA LEU A 74 -2.69 23.89 7.66
C LEU A 74 -1.78 24.90 6.94
N PRO A 75 -0.63 25.26 7.53
CA PRO A 75 0.34 26.12 6.85
C PRO A 75 0.88 25.46 5.58
N SER A 76 1.27 26.28 4.62
CA SER A 76 1.91 25.80 3.39
C SER A 76 3.16 25.01 3.69
N ALA A 77 3.32 23.85 3.04
CA ALA A 77 4.52 23.03 3.11
C ALA A 77 5.78 23.81 2.72
N ARG A 78 5.66 24.77 1.79
CA ARG A 78 6.77 25.64 1.37
C ARG A 78 7.20 26.58 2.48
N THR A 79 6.25 27.18 3.19
CA THR A 79 6.56 28.06 4.32
C THR A 79 7.28 27.27 5.40
N LEU A 80 6.79 26.08 5.77
CA LEU A 80 7.47 25.20 6.74
C LEU A 80 8.87 24.81 6.29
N SER A 81 9.04 24.47 5.01
CA SER A 81 10.35 24.17 4.43
C SER A 81 11.34 25.31 4.62
N LEU A 82 10.93 26.55 4.37
CA LEU A 82 11.78 27.75 4.50
C LEU A 82 12.07 28.14 5.95
N THR A 83 11.10 27.96 6.85
CA THR A 83 11.23 28.45 8.23
C THR A 83 11.88 27.45 9.17
N LEU A 84 11.72 26.14 8.90
CA LEU A 84 12.16 25.08 9.82
C LEU A 84 13.41 24.35 9.35
N PHE A 85 13.62 24.21 8.04
CA PHE A 85 14.73 23.44 7.50
C PHE A 85 15.76 24.39 6.90
N ASN A 86 16.99 24.34 7.43
CA ASN A 86 18.10 25.10 6.89
C ASN A 86 18.92 24.24 5.93
N GLU A 87 19.43 24.86 4.88
CA GLU A 87 20.31 24.19 3.92
C GLU A 87 21.76 24.29 4.42
N GLN A 88 22.29 23.17 4.90
CA GLN A 88 23.67 23.07 5.37
C GLN A 88 24.30 21.76 4.91
N LEU A 89 25.57 21.82 4.50
CA LEU A 89 26.35 20.64 4.20
C LEU A 89 27.03 20.14 5.48
N ILE A 90 26.44 19.11 6.07
CA ILE A 90 26.98 18.44 7.27
C ILE A 90 27.36 17.02 6.89
N LEU A 91 28.64 16.68 7.03
CA LEU A 91 29.14 15.34 6.76
C LEU A 91 28.92 14.43 7.97
N ASP A 92 28.42 13.21 7.73
CA ASP A 92 28.31 12.18 8.77
C ASP A 92 29.70 11.51 8.97
N PRO A 93 30.31 11.57 10.15
CA PRO A 93 31.62 10.95 10.41
C PRO A 93 31.56 9.42 10.56
N ARG A 94 30.36 8.82 10.65
CA ARG A 94 30.17 7.39 10.97
C ARG A 94 29.70 6.56 9.79
N THR A 95 29.05 7.16 8.80
CA THR A 95 28.49 6.42 7.67
C THR A 95 29.02 6.92 6.34
N THR A 96 29.14 6.00 5.39
CA THR A 96 29.52 6.32 4.02
C THR A 96 28.30 6.67 3.19
N LEU A 97 28.50 7.28 2.02
CA LEU A 97 27.42 7.63 1.10
C LEU A 97 26.57 6.43 0.66
N VAL A 98 27.14 5.22 0.67
CA VAL A 98 26.42 3.96 0.37
C VAL A 98 25.23 3.76 1.30
N ASN A 99 25.27 4.24 2.55
CA ASN A 99 24.16 4.13 3.48
C ASN A 99 22.89 4.83 2.96
N MET A 100 23.02 6.08 2.49
CA MET A 100 21.92 6.82 1.88
C MET A 100 21.43 6.15 0.60
N GLN A 101 22.36 5.75 -0.27
CA GLN A 101 22.02 5.15 -1.56
C GLN A 101 21.31 3.80 -1.41
N PHE A 102 21.76 2.96 -0.47
CA PHE A 102 21.11 1.68 -0.19
C PHE A 102 19.71 1.88 0.40
N GLY A 103 19.52 2.91 1.24
CA GLY A 103 18.18 3.29 1.73
C GLY A 103 17.20 3.58 0.58
N GLN A 104 17.64 4.27 -0.47
CA GLN A 104 16.84 4.51 -1.68
C GLN A 104 16.54 3.23 -2.46
N VAL A 105 17.52 2.33 -2.60
CA VAL A 105 17.32 1.02 -3.26
C VAL A 105 16.23 0.23 -2.54
N VAL A 106 16.31 0.12 -1.21
CA VAL A 106 15.30 -0.59 -0.41
C VAL A 106 13.94 0.11 -0.47
N ALA A 107 13.91 1.44 -0.40
CA ALA A 107 12.64 2.19 -0.48
C ALA A 107 11.91 1.94 -1.81
N HIS A 108 12.65 1.93 -2.93
CA HIS A 108 12.09 1.67 -4.26
C HIS A 108 11.69 0.20 -4.49
N ASP A 109 12.32 -0.76 -3.81
CA ASP A 109 11.89 -2.16 -3.83
C ASP A 109 10.59 -2.37 -3.02
N MET A 110 10.46 -1.67 -1.89
CA MET A 110 9.34 -1.85 -0.96
C MET A 110 8.07 -1.11 -1.35
N GLY A 111 8.15 -0.05 -2.17
CA GLY A 111 6.96 0.71 -2.49
C GLY A 111 7.13 1.76 -3.57
N LEU A 112 6.06 1.89 -4.37
CA LEU A 112 5.88 2.97 -5.31
C LEU A 112 4.42 3.42 -5.24
N ARG A 113 4.21 4.70 -4.95
CA ARG A 113 2.91 5.35 -5.16
C ARG A 113 2.91 5.92 -6.57
N ALA A 114 2.25 5.23 -7.50
CA ALA A 114 1.91 5.85 -8.78
C ALA A 114 1.05 7.09 -8.48
N GLY A 115 1.53 8.27 -8.88
CA GLY A 115 0.81 9.52 -8.63
C GLY A 115 -0.57 9.48 -9.29
N GLY A 116 -1.61 9.82 -8.53
CA GLY A 116 -2.91 10.16 -9.09
C GLY A 116 -2.84 11.59 -9.61
N SER A 117 -3.00 11.76 -10.91
CA SER A 117 -3.31 13.03 -11.57
C SER A 117 -4.72 13.48 -11.22
#